data_AF-A0AAN0P804-F1
#
_entry.id   AF-A0AAN0P804-F1
#
_cell.length_a   1.000
_cell.length_b   1.000
_cell.length_c   1.000
_cell.angle_alpha   90.00
_cell.angle_beta   90.00
_cell.angle_gamma   90.00
#
_symmetry.space_group_name_H-M   'P 1'
#
loop_
_entity.id
_entity.type
_entity.pdbx_description
1 polymer ?
#
loop_
_entity_poly.entity_id
_entity_poly.type
_entity_poly.pdbx_seq_one_letter_code
_entity_poly.pdbx_strand_id
1 'polypeptide(L)'
;MIDMNNERNRFEQYELTKRPCSKPASLFERFDSNGLGESEQHYVGKYVDSFMQEKWELWLEKAKAHTMPEGYVLFPKVATKEIDEILGMQCFQFIRTAQIYRKLGFEINKKAESEQAFFLFKFLHLALVHGDNYLDIFNAETRKLILANESGAEG
;
A
#
# COMPACT_ATOMS: atom_id res chain seq x y z
N MET A 1 16.24 -0.46 -4.66
CA MET A 1 16.27 -1.79 -4.02
C MET A 1 16.68 -1.58 -2.57
N ILE A 2 15.92 -2.09 -1.60
CA ILE A 2 16.26 -1.94 -0.18
C ILE A 2 17.51 -2.77 0.09
N ASP A 3 18.55 -2.14 0.65
CA ASP A 3 19.71 -2.87 1.15
C ASP A 3 19.31 -3.60 2.44
N MET A 4 19.11 -4.91 2.29
CA MET A 4 18.66 -5.79 3.37
C MET A 4 19.63 -5.83 4.55
N ASN A 5 20.94 -5.67 4.31
CA ASN A 5 21.92 -5.65 5.39
C ASN A 5 21.90 -4.32 6.15
N ASN A 6 21.72 -3.21 5.45
CA ASN A 6 21.61 -1.89 6.08
C ASN A 6 20.34 -1.77 6.93
N GLU A 7 19.18 -2.18 6.40
CA GLU A 7 17.93 -2.16 7.17
C GLU A 7 17.98 -3.09 8.38
N ARG A 8 18.65 -4.23 8.25
CA ARG A 8 18.87 -5.14 9.36
C ARG A 8 19.73 -4.52 10.46
N ASN A 9 20.81 -3.84 10.11
CA ASN A 9 21.63 -3.12 11.09
C ASN A 9 20.83 -2.03 11.82
N ARG A 10 19.96 -1.31 11.10
CA ARG A 10 19.08 -0.28 11.70
C ARG A 10 18.07 -0.89 12.67
N PHE A 11 17.46 -2.02 12.29
CA PHE A 11 16.55 -2.77 13.15
C PHE A 11 17.25 -3.24 14.44
N GLU A 12 18.42 -3.87 14.31
CA GLU A 12 19.17 -4.40 15.45
C GLU A 12 19.59 -3.29 16.41
N GLN A 13 20.08 -2.16 15.88
CA GLN A 13 20.40 -0.98 16.70
C GLN A 13 19.16 -0.46 17.44
N TYR A 14 18.03 -0.31 16.74
CA TYR A 14 16.79 0.15 17.35
C TYR A 14 16.32 -0.78 18.48
N GLU A 15 16.30 -2.09 18.27
CA GLU A 15 15.87 -3.03 19.32
C GLU A 15 16.87 -3.08 20.50
N LEU A 16 18.18 -2.86 20.27
CA LEU A 16 19.15 -2.69 21.35
C LEU A 16 18.90 -1.43 22.18
N THR A 17 18.49 -0.31 21.57
CA THR A 17 18.17 0.91 22.34
C THR A 17 17.02 0.69 23.32
N LYS A 18 16.09 -0.23 23.02
CA LYS A 18 15.00 -0.62 23.92
C LYS A 18 15.45 -1.61 25.00
N ARG A 19 16.59 -2.26 24.81
CA ARG A 19 17.09 -3.37 25.65
C ARG A 19 18.57 -3.16 25.99
N PRO A 20 18.91 -2.09 26.74
CA PRO A 20 20.31 -1.71 26.99
C PRO A 20 21.13 -2.77 27.73
N CYS A 21 20.49 -3.73 28.41
CA CYS A 21 21.16 -4.78 29.16
C CYS A 21 21.27 -6.11 28.38
N SER A 22 20.75 -6.20 27.16
CA SER A 22 20.77 -7.44 26.37
C SER A 22 22.04 -7.53 25.53
N LYS A 23 22.60 -8.74 25.42
CA LYS A 23 23.75 -8.98 24.53
C LYS A 23 23.26 -9.09 23.08
N PRO A 24 23.87 -8.38 22.12
CA PRO A 24 23.48 -8.46 20.71
C PRO A 24 23.53 -9.89 20.18
N ALA A 25 24.58 -10.64 20.52
CA ALA A 25 24.79 -12.01 20.07
C ALA A 25 23.67 -12.99 20.50
N SER A 26 22.99 -12.74 21.62
CA SER A 26 21.88 -13.60 22.07
C SER A 26 20.53 -13.21 21.48
N LEU A 27 20.37 -11.96 21.03
CA LEU A 27 19.11 -11.47 20.48
C LEU A 27 19.02 -11.65 18.97
N PHE A 28 20.17 -11.54 18.28
CA PHE A 28 20.23 -11.50 16.83
C PHE A 28 21.04 -12.66 16.27
N GLU A 29 21.09 -13.78 17.00
CA GLU A 29 21.67 -15.02 16.49
C GLU A 29 20.88 -15.47 15.26
N ARG A 30 21.62 -15.90 14.23
CA ARG A 30 21.05 -16.29 12.94
C ARG A 30 21.54 -17.67 12.57
N PHE A 31 20.71 -18.37 11.82
CA PHE A 31 21.11 -19.62 11.21
C PHE A 31 22.26 -19.39 10.23
N ASP A 32 23.34 -20.13 10.43
CA ASP A 32 24.45 -20.23 9.49
C ASP A 32 24.23 -21.36 8.49
N SER A 33 24.94 -21.31 7.37
CA SER A 33 24.89 -22.36 6.34
C SER A 33 25.69 -23.61 6.72
N ASN A 34 26.54 -23.54 7.75
CA ASN A 34 27.58 -24.54 8.01
C ASN A 34 27.08 -25.72 8.85
N GLY A 35 25.93 -25.59 9.52
CA GLY A 35 25.35 -26.63 10.37
C GLY A 35 24.00 -27.19 9.94
N LEU A 36 23.43 -26.74 8.80
CA LEU A 36 22.06 -27.06 8.41
C LEU A 36 21.96 -28.16 7.35
N GLY A 37 20.98 -29.05 7.50
CA GLY A 37 20.62 -30.03 6.47
C GLY A 37 19.92 -29.38 5.25
N GLU A 38 19.81 -30.09 4.12
CA GLU A 38 19.18 -29.57 2.88
C GLU A 38 17.79 -28.97 3.12
N SER A 39 16.97 -29.61 3.95
CA SER A 39 15.63 -29.12 4.32
C SER A 39 15.66 -27.87 5.18
N GLU A 40 16.73 -27.62 5.93
CA GLU A 40 16.84 -26.51 6.88
C GLU A 40 17.49 -25.27 6.27
N GLN A 41 18.04 -25.36 5.05
CA GLN A 41 18.64 -24.23 4.34
C GLN A 41 17.70 -23.02 4.19
N HIS A 42 16.38 -23.24 4.24
CA HIS A 42 15.38 -22.15 4.21
C HIS A 42 15.40 -21.22 5.44
N TYR A 43 16.09 -21.62 6.51
CA TYR A 43 16.28 -20.80 7.70
C TYR A 43 17.52 -19.91 7.63
N VAL A 44 18.45 -20.15 6.70
CA VAL A 44 19.72 -19.41 6.60
C VAL A 44 19.45 -17.90 6.55
N GLY A 45 20.08 -17.17 7.48
CA GLY A 45 19.92 -15.72 7.59
C GLY A 45 18.64 -15.23 8.26
N LYS A 46 17.72 -16.11 8.70
CA LYS A 46 16.65 -15.77 9.66
C LYS A 46 17.20 -15.73 11.08
N TYR A 47 16.53 -14.99 11.95
CA TYR A 47 16.83 -15.03 13.38
C TYR A 47 16.39 -16.37 13.98
N VAL A 48 17.23 -16.91 14.87
CA VAL A 48 16.93 -18.16 15.60
C VAL A 48 15.79 -17.93 16.58
N ASP A 49 15.75 -16.77 17.21
CA ASP A 49 14.65 -16.34 18.08
C ASP A 49 13.42 -15.95 17.25
N SER A 50 12.33 -16.71 17.41
CA SER A 50 11.08 -16.51 16.67
C SER A 50 10.46 -15.12 16.89
N PHE A 51 10.58 -14.57 18.10
CA PHE A 51 10.03 -13.26 18.43
C PHE A 51 10.81 -12.13 17.76
N MET A 52 12.14 -12.25 17.66
CA MET A 52 12.96 -11.30 16.89
C MET A 52 12.75 -11.43 15.38
N GLN A 53 12.50 -12.65 14.89
CA GLN A 53 12.15 -12.85 13.49
C GLN A 53 10.84 -12.14 13.12
N GLU A 54 9.79 -12.27 13.94
CA GLU A 54 8.51 -11.58 13.71
C GLU A 54 8.68 -10.06 13.73
N LYS A 55 9.43 -9.54 14.71
CA LYS A 55 9.74 -8.10 14.77
C LYS A 55 10.51 -7.58 13.55
N TRP A 56 11.44 -8.39 13.04
CA TRP A 56 12.19 -8.07 11.84
C TRP A 56 11.27 -8.02 10.61
N GLU A 57 10.32 -8.95 10.49
CA GLU A 57 9.34 -8.97 9.40
C GLU A 57 8.46 -7.71 9.43
N LEU A 58 7.96 -7.33 10.61
CA LEU A 58 7.20 -6.08 10.82
C LEU A 58 8.03 -4.82 10.52
N TRP A 59 9.31 -4.80 10.92
CA TRP A 59 10.22 -3.70 10.58
C TRP A 59 10.37 -3.58 9.08
N LEU A 60 10.56 -4.71 8.39
CA LEU A 60 10.74 -4.73 6.95
C LEU A 60 9.48 -4.27 6.20
N GLU A 61 8.30 -4.65 6.67
CA GLU A 61 7.03 -4.14 6.13
C GLU A 61 6.93 -2.62 6.29
N LYS A 62 7.28 -2.09 7.47
CA LYS A 62 7.31 -0.65 7.72
C LYS A 62 8.35 0.07 6.89
N ALA A 63 9.56 -0.47 6.77
CA ALA A 63 10.64 0.11 5.96
C ALA A 63 10.24 0.14 4.48
N LYS A 64 9.63 -0.94 3.98
CA LYS A 64 9.05 -0.97 2.62
C LYS A 64 7.98 0.10 2.43
N ALA A 65 7.09 0.27 3.40
CA ALA A 65 6.09 1.35 3.37
C ALA A 65 6.74 2.75 3.40
N HIS A 66 7.80 2.94 4.19
CA HIS A 66 8.50 4.22 4.32
C HIS A 66 9.38 4.57 3.12
N THR A 67 9.80 3.57 2.33
CA THR A 67 10.54 3.78 1.08
C THR A 67 9.65 4.14 -0.12
N MET A 68 8.32 4.17 0.04
CA MET A 68 7.44 4.65 -1.00
C MET A 68 7.51 6.18 -1.08
N PRO A 69 7.86 6.77 -2.24
CA PRO A 69 7.84 8.20 -2.39
C PRO A 69 6.43 8.74 -2.12
N GLU A 70 6.35 9.96 -1.59
CA GLU A 70 5.08 10.66 -1.40
C GLU A 70 4.31 10.70 -2.73
N GLY A 71 3.03 10.33 -2.69
CA GLY A 71 2.17 10.22 -3.88
C GLY A 71 2.16 8.86 -4.57
N TYR A 72 2.86 7.84 -4.05
CA TYR A 72 2.83 6.47 -4.57
C TYR A 72 2.17 5.49 -3.60
N VAL A 73 1.51 4.47 -4.14
CA VAL A 73 0.93 3.35 -3.40
C VAL A 73 1.46 2.02 -3.93
N LEU A 74 1.56 1.02 -3.06
CA LEU A 74 1.94 -0.33 -3.48
C LEU A 74 0.77 -0.99 -4.22
N PHE A 75 1.04 -1.50 -5.41
CA PHE A 75 0.08 -2.27 -6.18
C PHE A 75 0.30 -3.78 -5.97
N PRO A 76 -0.73 -4.56 -5.62
CA PRO A 76 -0.57 -5.97 -5.31
C PRO A 76 -0.28 -6.79 -6.58
N LYS A 77 0.50 -7.87 -6.43
CA LYS A 77 0.83 -8.78 -7.55
C LYS A 77 -0.34 -9.67 -7.97
N VAL A 78 -1.30 -9.87 -7.07
CA VAL A 78 -2.53 -10.63 -7.29
C VAL A 78 -3.69 -9.70 -6.99
N ALA A 79 -4.69 -9.65 -7.85
CA ALA A 79 -5.85 -8.82 -7.64
C ALA A 79 -6.58 -9.24 -6.35
N THR A 80 -6.91 -8.25 -5.52
CA THR A 80 -7.85 -8.46 -4.42
C THR A 80 -9.27 -8.47 -4.99
N LYS A 81 -10.25 -8.90 -4.18
CA LYS A 81 -11.66 -8.92 -4.58
C LYS A 81 -12.13 -7.55 -5.09
N GLU A 82 -11.74 -6.48 -4.40
CA GLU A 82 -12.11 -5.09 -4.74
C GLU A 82 -11.47 -4.68 -6.07
N ILE A 83 -10.22 -5.06 -6.31
CA ILE A 83 -9.53 -4.78 -7.58
C ILE A 83 -10.21 -5.54 -8.73
N ASP A 84 -10.57 -6.80 -8.54
CA ASP A 84 -11.30 -7.57 -9.56
C ASP A 84 -12.67 -6.95 -9.88
N GLU A 85 -13.41 -6.53 -8.86
CA GLU A 85 -14.70 -5.85 -9.02
C GLU A 85 -14.54 -4.53 -9.80
N ILE A 86 -13.53 -3.72 -9.46
CA ILE A 86 -13.24 -2.46 -10.16
C ILE A 86 -12.85 -2.70 -11.61
N LEU A 87 -11.93 -3.62 -11.88
CA LEU A 87 -11.46 -3.92 -13.24
C LEU A 87 -12.56 -4.53 -14.11
N GLY A 88 -13.56 -5.17 -13.50
CA GLY A 88 -14.75 -5.70 -14.18
C GLY A 88 -15.80 -4.63 -14.57
N MET A 89 -15.65 -3.37 -14.15
CA MET A 89 -16.64 -2.32 -14.41
C MET A 89 -16.71 -1.95 -15.90
N GLN A 90 -17.93 -1.90 -16.41
CA GLN A 90 -18.22 -1.65 -17.82
C GLN A 90 -18.20 -0.15 -18.14
N CYS A 91 -17.67 0.23 -19.30
CA CYS A 91 -17.45 1.65 -19.65
C CYS A 91 -18.71 2.52 -19.57
N PHE A 92 -19.89 1.97 -19.89
CA PHE A 92 -21.15 2.72 -19.85
C PHE A 92 -21.62 3.08 -18.43
N GLN A 93 -21.07 2.44 -17.39
CA GLN A 93 -21.36 2.77 -16.00
C GLN A 93 -20.81 4.17 -15.63
N PHE A 94 -19.82 4.67 -16.38
CA PHE A 94 -19.11 5.91 -16.07
C PHE A 94 -19.66 7.16 -16.76
N ILE A 95 -20.52 7.01 -17.78
CA ILE A 95 -20.97 8.14 -18.62
C ILE A 95 -21.63 9.24 -17.78
N ARG A 96 -22.53 8.88 -16.86
CA ARG A 96 -23.24 9.86 -16.02
C ARG A 96 -22.29 10.52 -15.02
N THR A 97 -21.43 9.74 -14.38
CA THR A 97 -20.45 10.25 -13.42
C THR A 97 -19.43 11.17 -14.10
N ALA A 98 -18.99 10.85 -15.31
CA ALA A 98 -18.12 11.69 -16.13
C ALA A 98 -18.76 13.03 -16.49
N GLN A 99 -20.07 13.04 -16.78
CA GLN A 99 -20.81 14.28 -17.03
C GLN A 99 -20.87 15.16 -15.79
N ILE A 100 -21.08 14.58 -14.60
CA ILE A 100 -21.06 15.31 -13.33
C ILE A 100 -19.65 15.88 -13.07
N TYR A 101 -18.62 15.05 -13.16
CA TYR A 101 -17.23 15.49 -12.91
C TYR A 101 -16.77 16.59 -13.89
N ARG A 102 -17.21 16.55 -15.15
CA ARG A 102 -16.95 17.66 -16.09
C ARG A 102 -17.64 18.96 -15.66
N LYS A 103 -18.86 18.91 -15.13
CA LYS A 103 -19.53 20.09 -14.57
C LYS A 103 -18.83 20.63 -13.32
N LEU A 104 -18.14 19.76 -12.58
CA LEU A 104 -17.28 20.12 -11.45
C LEU A 104 -15.88 20.64 -11.88
N GLY A 105 -15.65 20.84 -13.18
CA GLY A 105 -14.40 21.42 -13.71
C GLY A 105 -13.30 20.42 -14.07
N PHE A 106 -13.56 19.10 -13.99
CA PHE A 106 -12.55 18.10 -14.38
C PHE A 106 -12.46 17.96 -15.91
N GLU A 107 -11.23 17.95 -16.42
CA GLU A 107 -10.96 17.69 -17.85
C GLU A 107 -11.01 16.19 -18.15
N ILE A 108 -12.18 15.71 -18.58
CA ILE A 108 -12.39 14.32 -18.99
C ILE A 108 -12.80 14.29 -20.46
N ASN A 109 -12.01 13.60 -21.31
CA ASN A 109 -12.34 13.44 -22.72
C ASN A 109 -13.66 12.67 -22.90
N LYS A 110 -14.50 13.11 -23.85
CA LYS A 110 -15.78 12.49 -24.23
C LYS A 110 -15.58 11.20 -25.05
N LYS A 111 -14.76 10.29 -24.55
CA LYS A 111 -14.46 8.98 -25.14
C LYS A 111 -14.67 7.93 -24.05
N ALA A 112 -15.39 6.86 -24.34
CA ALA A 112 -15.81 5.87 -23.34
C ALA A 112 -14.61 5.30 -22.55
N GLU A 113 -13.51 5.03 -23.25
CA GLU A 113 -12.27 4.52 -22.66
C GLU A 113 -11.57 5.57 -21.79
N SER A 114 -11.69 6.86 -22.12
CA SER A 114 -11.15 7.95 -21.29
C SER A 114 -11.96 8.16 -20.03
N GLU A 115 -13.30 8.10 -20.13
CA GLU A 115 -14.19 8.18 -18.96
C GLU A 115 -13.95 6.98 -18.04
N GLN A 116 -13.89 5.76 -18.59
CA GLN A 116 -13.57 4.55 -17.84
C GLN A 116 -12.19 4.64 -17.18
N ALA A 117 -11.14 5.00 -17.91
CA ALA A 117 -9.78 5.09 -17.36
C ALA A 117 -9.69 6.06 -16.19
N PHE A 118 -10.35 7.22 -16.27
CA PHE A 118 -10.38 8.19 -15.18
C PHE A 118 -10.95 7.60 -13.88
N PHE A 119 -12.09 6.91 -13.97
CA PHE A 119 -12.73 6.34 -12.78
C PHE A 119 -12.09 5.04 -12.30
N LEU A 120 -11.59 4.18 -13.19
CA LEU A 120 -10.83 3.00 -12.80
C LEU A 120 -9.59 3.41 -12.02
N PHE A 121 -8.84 4.41 -12.50
CA PHE A 121 -7.67 4.92 -11.78
C PHE A 121 -8.05 5.44 -10.40
N LYS A 122 -9.12 6.24 -10.29
CA LYS A 122 -9.59 6.78 -9.01
C LYS A 122 -10.06 5.68 -8.05
N PHE A 123 -10.83 4.70 -8.52
CA PHE A 123 -11.29 3.59 -7.69
C PHE A 123 -10.16 2.68 -7.25
N LEU A 124 -9.22 2.33 -8.14
CA LEU A 124 -8.05 1.54 -7.78
C LEU A 124 -7.24 2.23 -6.69
N HIS A 125 -6.97 3.53 -6.84
CA HIS A 125 -6.27 4.28 -5.80
C HIS A 125 -7.00 4.23 -4.45
N LEU A 126 -8.32 4.50 -4.44
CA LEU A 126 -9.10 4.46 -3.20
C LEU A 126 -9.17 3.05 -2.59
N ALA A 127 -9.25 2.00 -3.40
CA ALA A 127 -9.22 0.61 -2.92
C ALA A 127 -7.86 0.22 -2.33
N LEU A 128 -6.76 0.70 -2.91
CA LEU A 128 -5.42 0.45 -2.36
C LEU A 128 -5.21 1.15 -1.02
N VAL A 129 -5.84 2.32 -0.81
CA VAL A 129 -5.68 3.12 0.42
C VAL A 129 -6.70 2.73 1.50
N HIS A 130 -7.93 2.39 1.11
CA HIS A 130 -9.07 2.24 2.03
C HIS A 130 -9.73 0.85 2.01
N GLY A 131 -9.25 -0.07 1.15
CA GLY A 131 -9.81 -1.41 1.04
C GLY A 131 -11.25 -1.42 0.57
N ASP A 132 -12.09 -2.20 1.24
CA ASP A 132 -13.51 -2.37 0.99
C ASP A 132 -14.34 -1.09 1.13
N ASN A 133 -13.83 -0.10 1.88
CA ASN A 133 -14.51 1.19 2.09
C ASN A 133 -14.33 2.19 0.92
N TYR A 134 -13.68 1.79 -0.18
CA TYR A 134 -13.34 2.71 -1.27
C TYR A 134 -14.55 3.43 -1.89
N LEU A 135 -15.71 2.75 -1.99
CA LEU A 135 -16.94 3.35 -2.52
C LEU A 135 -17.52 4.41 -1.59
N ASP A 136 -17.49 4.16 -0.28
CA ASP A 136 -18.00 5.12 0.71
C ASP A 136 -17.15 6.39 0.72
N ILE A 137 -15.82 6.23 0.65
CA ILE A 137 -14.90 7.36 0.50
C ILE A 137 -15.15 8.11 -0.80
N PHE A 138 -15.26 7.41 -1.93
CA PHE A 138 -15.55 8.04 -3.23
C PHE A 138 -16.85 8.84 -3.20
N ASN A 139 -17.91 8.27 -2.61
CA ASN A 139 -19.21 8.92 -2.50
C ASN A 139 -19.14 10.15 -1.60
N ALA A 140 -18.45 10.07 -0.46
CA ALA A 140 -18.25 11.19 0.44
C ALA A 140 -17.45 12.33 -0.21
N GLU A 141 -16.36 12.01 -0.91
CA GLU A 141 -15.58 13.00 -1.67
C GLU A 141 -16.40 13.65 -2.77
N THR A 142 -17.14 12.86 -3.55
CA THR A 142 -17.96 13.37 -4.65
C THR A 142 -19.05 14.30 -4.13
N ARG A 143 -19.69 13.97 -3.00
CA ARG A 143 -20.67 14.87 -2.36
C ARG A 143 -20.04 16.18 -1.92
N LYS A 144 -18.85 16.15 -1.32
CA LYS A 144 -18.12 17.37 -0.93
C LYS A 144 -17.82 18.25 -2.14
N LEU A 145 -17.40 17.67 -3.26
CA LEU A 145 -17.14 18.41 -4.50
C LEU A 145 -18.41 19.08 -5.05
N ILE A 146 -19.53 18.37 -5.04
CA ILE A 146 -20.83 18.90 -5.49
C ILE A 146 -21.24 20.09 -4.61
N LEU A 147 -21.22 19.93 -3.28
CA LEU A 147 -21.59 20.99 -2.34
C LEU A 147 -20.68 22.22 -2.47
N ALA A 148 -19.38 22.02 -2.64
CA ALA A 148 -18.43 23.12 -2.83
C ALA A 148 -18.68 23.88 -4.14
N ASN A 149 -19.02 23.17 -5.22
CA ASN A 149 -19.33 23.78 -6.51
C ASN A 149 -20.65 24.57 -6.47
N GLU A 150 -21.65 24.09 -5.73
CA GLU A 150 -22.93 24.80 -5.51
C GLU A 150 -22.73 26.06 -4.67
N SER A 151 -21.91 25.98 -3.62
CA SER A 151 -21.64 27.12 -2.71
C SER A 151 -20.79 28.22 -3.36
N GLY A 152 -19.96 27.87 -4.34
CA GLY A 152 -19.14 28.83 -5.11
C GLY A 152 -19.88 29.51 -6.25
N ALA A 153 -21.10 29.08 -6.59
CA ALA A 153 -21.91 29.65 -7.67
C ALA A 153 -22.80 30.83 -7.22
N GLU A 154 -22.82 31.16 -5.93
CA GLU A 154 -23.57 32.30 -5.35
C GLU A 154 -22.71 33.57 -5.13
N GLY A 155 -21.50 33.65 -5.71
CA GLY A 155 -20.57 34.80 -5.59
C GLY A 155 -20.43 35.63 -6.86
#